data_AF-A0A2Z4LST0-F1
#
_entry.id   AF-A0A2Z4LST0-F1
#
_cell.length_a   1.000
_cell.length_b   1.000
_cell.length_c   1.000
_cell.angle_alpha   90.00
_cell.angle_beta   90.00
_cell.angle_gamma   90.00
#
_symmetry.space_group_name_H-M   'P 1'
#
loop_
_entity.id
_entity.type
_entity.pdbx_description
1 polymer ?
#
loop_
_entity_poly.entity_id
_entity_poly.type
_entity_poly.pdbx_seq_one_letter_code
_entity_poly.pdbx_strand_id
1 'polypeptide(L)'
;MVIRIHRPSKMADKNRGSVSNLVDYLEKENTGKGVDEHEEFFNKDDKNVTAAEVQMAIDNNKGKLSKEETKFYMLTVNPSKPELEHLRTKMDETTVSDERLLKMYVNDLMDEYAKNFNRTYEDGKPLTGDDILYYAKIEHDRTYKHGEKRFSKVMDYNKRIEKRVFQVKKEANQMNTPSRKEKKLKQVEKLEKDYVRNSEGTIIKEGALKDGNNLHVHIIVSRMDKKQTMKLSPMANHKQSQNELNGQKVDIGFNRDAFVASGEKLFDTKFEYDRPPEYQYTYYKEAKKIRSVSNLMHLTNPKAFAKTVVKKALNEMITDKSLQKQLGYVTKDPRKLPMKTIKKLEEKAIESVVKAMGAGAYTNPVTAGVQIAKQAISIAVKTVSKGVGI
;
A
#
# COMPACT_ATOMS: atom_id res chain seq x y z
N MET A 1 -6.93 2.47 1.40
CA MET A 1 -6.46 1.97 0.09
C MET A 1 -5.00 1.58 0.16
N VAL A 2 -4.58 0.57 -0.61
CA VAL A 2 -3.16 0.23 -0.76
C VAL A 2 -2.72 0.45 -2.21
N ILE A 3 -1.87 1.45 -2.40
CA ILE A 3 -1.18 1.71 -3.68
C ILE A 3 0.25 1.20 -3.53
N ARG A 4 0.71 0.36 -4.46
CA ARG A 4 2.04 -0.24 -4.39
C ARG A 4 2.72 -0.25 -5.74
N ILE A 5 3.93 0.29 -5.78
CA ILE A 5 4.86 0.09 -6.89
C ILE A 5 5.70 -1.15 -6.61
N HIS A 6 5.66 -2.12 -7.51
CA HIS A 6 6.35 -3.39 -7.36
C HIS A 6 7.83 -3.26 -7.76
N ARG A 7 8.71 -3.85 -6.94
CA ARG A 7 10.14 -3.88 -7.25
C ARG A 7 10.39 -4.89 -8.37
N PRO A 8 11.06 -4.49 -9.47
CA PRO A 8 11.36 -5.41 -10.57
C PRO A 8 12.16 -6.63 -10.11
N SER A 9 13.04 -6.47 -9.09
CA SER A 9 13.89 -7.55 -8.56
C SER A 9 13.16 -8.79 -8.05
N LYS A 10 11.83 -8.77 -7.94
CA LYS A 10 11.00 -9.91 -7.54
C LYS A 10 10.36 -10.65 -8.72
N MET A 11 10.56 -10.18 -9.95
CA MET A 11 10.09 -10.81 -11.19
C MET A 11 11.25 -11.55 -11.85
N ALA A 12 10.94 -12.63 -12.60
CA ALA A 12 11.93 -13.55 -13.19
C ALA A 12 13.11 -12.83 -13.87
N ASP A 13 12.84 -11.80 -14.69
CA ASP A 13 13.86 -11.07 -15.48
C ASP A 13 14.11 -9.63 -15.03
N LYS A 14 13.69 -9.26 -13.81
CA LYS A 14 13.80 -7.88 -13.32
C LYS A 14 13.18 -6.83 -14.27
N ASN A 15 12.18 -7.27 -15.05
CA ASN A 15 11.50 -6.53 -16.11
C ASN A 15 12.46 -5.92 -17.15
N ARG A 16 13.53 -6.63 -17.53
CA ARG A 16 14.52 -6.17 -18.53
C ARG A 16 14.18 -6.61 -19.96
N GLY A 17 13.42 -7.69 -20.10
CA GLY A 17 12.96 -8.24 -21.36
C GLY A 17 11.57 -7.74 -21.76
N SER A 18 10.87 -8.56 -22.54
CA SER A 18 9.48 -8.31 -22.94
C SER A 18 8.53 -8.25 -21.74
N VAL A 19 7.44 -7.50 -21.90
CA VAL A 19 6.33 -7.45 -20.93
C VAL A 19 5.40 -8.67 -21.04
N SER A 20 5.55 -9.53 -22.05
CA SER A 20 4.64 -10.66 -22.35
C SER A 20 4.27 -11.48 -21.12
N ASN A 21 5.26 -11.94 -20.35
CA ASN A 21 5.04 -12.75 -19.15
C ASN A 21 4.12 -12.08 -18.11
N LEU A 22 4.17 -10.74 -18.02
CA LEU A 22 3.29 -9.98 -17.12
C LEU A 22 1.90 -9.82 -17.73
N VAL A 23 1.81 -9.54 -19.03
CA VAL A 23 0.53 -9.45 -19.74
C VAL A 23 -0.22 -10.80 -19.65
N ASP A 24 0.45 -11.90 -19.97
CA ASP A 24 -0.10 -13.26 -19.87
C ASP A 24 -0.59 -13.58 -18.45
N TYR A 25 0.15 -13.14 -17.43
CA TYR A 25 -0.28 -13.30 -16.04
C TYR A 25 -1.57 -12.53 -15.71
N LEU A 26 -1.76 -11.35 -16.30
CA LEU A 26 -2.95 -10.52 -16.09
C LEU A 26 -4.16 -11.00 -16.92
N GLU A 27 -3.95 -11.85 -17.92
CA GLU A 27 -5.02 -12.52 -18.68
C GLU A 27 -5.68 -13.71 -17.94
N LYS A 28 -5.18 -14.07 -16.75
CA LYS A 28 -5.68 -15.24 -15.99
C LYS A 28 -7.20 -15.22 -15.74
N GLU A 29 -7.81 -14.04 -15.57
CA GLU A 29 -9.26 -13.91 -15.31
C GLU A 29 -10.10 -14.00 -16.60
N ASN A 30 -9.48 -13.91 -17.78
CA ASN A 30 -10.15 -14.13 -19.07
C ASN A 30 -10.08 -15.59 -19.53
N THR A 31 -9.29 -16.43 -18.86
CA THR A 31 -9.12 -17.84 -19.22
C THR A 31 -10.46 -18.59 -19.10
N GLY A 32 -10.93 -19.16 -20.21
CA GLY A 32 -12.19 -19.92 -20.26
C GLY A 32 -13.46 -19.07 -20.42
N LYS A 33 -13.34 -17.75 -20.58
CA LYS A 33 -14.46 -16.84 -20.87
C LYS A 33 -14.62 -16.60 -22.37
N GLY A 34 -15.84 -16.29 -22.80
CA GLY A 34 -16.11 -15.82 -24.16
C GLY A 34 -15.49 -14.44 -24.41
N VAL A 35 -15.21 -14.09 -25.67
CA VAL A 35 -14.56 -12.81 -26.03
C VAL A 35 -15.36 -11.60 -25.50
N ASP A 36 -16.69 -11.67 -25.52
CA ASP A 36 -17.56 -10.60 -25.02
C ASP A 36 -17.52 -10.42 -23.49
N GLU A 37 -16.93 -11.39 -22.77
CA GLU A 37 -16.77 -11.38 -21.31
C GLU A 37 -15.34 -11.06 -20.89
N HIS A 38 -14.44 -10.78 -21.84
CA HIS A 38 -13.05 -10.46 -21.54
C HIS A 38 -12.96 -9.05 -20.95
N GLU A 39 -12.27 -8.93 -19.82
CA GLU A 39 -11.86 -7.63 -19.31
C GLU A 39 -10.60 -7.21 -20.07
N GLU A 40 -10.69 -6.13 -20.85
CA GLU A 40 -9.57 -5.59 -21.62
C GLU A 40 -8.73 -4.61 -20.80
N PHE A 41 -7.51 -4.32 -21.26
CA PHE A 41 -6.72 -3.24 -20.68
C PHE A 41 -7.31 -1.88 -21.07
N PHE A 42 -6.98 -0.86 -20.29
CA PHE A 42 -7.36 0.53 -20.54
C PHE A 42 -6.21 1.48 -20.19
N ASN A 43 -6.29 2.69 -20.71
CA ASN A 43 -5.46 3.81 -20.28
C ASN A 43 -6.28 5.11 -20.33
N LYS A 44 -5.62 6.26 -20.40
CA LYS A 44 -6.31 7.57 -20.46
C LYS A 44 -7.01 7.82 -21.79
N ASP A 45 -6.46 7.25 -22.87
CA ASP A 45 -6.86 7.50 -24.25
C ASP A 45 -7.88 6.45 -24.73
N ASP A 46 -7.66 5.18 -24.37
CA ASP A 46 -8.41 4.02 -24.84
C ASP A 46 -8.99 3.19 -23.69
N LYS A 47 -10.26 2.79 -23.82
CA LYS A 47 -10.98 2.00 -22.80
C LYS A 47 -10.82 0.50 -22.94
N ASN A 48 -10.49 0.04 -24.16
CA ASN A 48 -10.35 -1.37 -24.52
C ASN A 48 -9.08 -1.49 -25.35
N VAL A 49 -8.05 -2.11 -24.78
CA VAL A 49 -6.76 -2.37 -25.40
C VAL A 49 -6.43 -3.83 -25.17
N THR A 50 -6.17 -4.55 -26.26
CA THR A 50 -5.90 -5.99 -26.21
C THR A 50 -4.54 -6.27 -25.58
N ALA A 51 -4.38 -7.47 -25.02
CA ALA A 51 -3.10 -7.97 -24.52
C ALA A 51 -1.94 -7.81 -25.55
N ALA A 52 -2.22 -8.09 -26.83
CA ALA A 52 -1.24 -7.98 -27.90
C ALA A 52 -0.81 -6.51 -28.14
N GLU A 53 -1.75 -5.58 -28.14
CA GLU A 53 -1.46 -4.14 -28.28
C GLU A 53 -0.64 -3.62 -27.09
N VAL A 54 -0.98 -4.02 -25.87
CA VAL A 54 -0.21 -3.67 -24.66
C VAL A 54 1.22 -4.17 -24.77
N GLN A 55 1.41 -5.44 -25.14
CA GLN A 55 2.73 -6.03 -25.31
C GLN A 55 3.55 -5.25 -26.34
N MET A 56 3.00 -5.05 -27.54
CA MET A 56 3.69 -4.32 -28.60
C MET A 56 4.03 -2.89 -28.19
N ALA A 57 3.10 -2.16 -27.59
CA ALA A 57 3.32 -0.78 -27.21
C ALA A 57 4.43 -0.62 -26.16
N ILE A 58 4.42 -1.44 -25.10
CA ILE A 58 5.42 -1.38 -24.04
C ILE A 58 6.80 -1.86 -24.54
N ASP A 59 6.86 -2.96 -25.30
CA ASP A 59 8.13 -3.51 -25.79
C ASP A 59 8.82 -2.57 -26.80
N ASN A 60 8.04 -1.83 -27.59
CA ASN A 60 8.54 -0.85 -28.54
C ASN A 60 8.92 0.49 -27.89
N ASN A 61 8.44 0.79 -26.68
CA ASN A 61 8.73 2.03 -25.95
C ASN A 61 10.01 1.94 -25.10
N LYS A 62 11.12 1.48 -25.70
CA LYS A 62 12.39 1.28 -24.99
C LYS A 62 13.39 2.44 -25.14
N GLY A 63 13.20 3.34 -26.10
CA GLY A 63 14.07 4.48 -26.38
C GLY A 63 15.55 4.10 -26.35
N LYS A 64 16.33 4.82 -25.53
CA LYS A 64 17.77 4.58 -25.32
C LYS A 64 18.08 3.66 -24.12
N LEU A 65 17.16 2.79 -23.70
CA LEU A 65 17.39 1.87 -22.58
C LEU A 65 18.27 0.68 -22.99
N SER A 66 19.38 0.44 -22.28
CA SER A 66 20.28 -0.71 -22.54
C SER A 66 19.66 -2.04 -22.13
N LYS A 67 20.17 -3.19 -22.61
CA LYS A 67 19.62 -4.52 -22.30
C LYS A 67 19.55 -4.85 -20.78
N GLU A 68 20.43 -4.26 -19.98
CA GLU A 68 20.48 -4.48 -18.52
C GLU A 68 19.54 -3.58 -17.72
N GLU A 69 18.93 -2.59 -18.38
CA GLU A 69 18.00 -1.66 -17.77
C GLU A 69 16.57 -2.23 -17.75
N THR A 70 15.92 -2.14 -16.59
CA THR A 70 14.47 -2.34 -16.46
C THR A 70 13.71 -1.52 -17.52
N LYS A 71 12.73 -2.13 -18.18
CA LYS A 71 11.91 -1.55 -19.26
C LYS A 71 10.55 -1.06 -18.79
N PHE A 72 9.95 -1.74 -17.83
CA PHE A 72 8.63 -1.42 -17.30
C PHE A 72 8.53 -1.70 -15.80
N TYR A 73 7.56 -1.07 -15.17
CA TYR A 73 7.19 -1.25 -13.78
C TYR A 73 5.74 -1.70 -13.67
N MET A 74 5.42 -2.40 -12.58
CA MET A 74 4.05 -2.77 -12.24
C MET A 74 3.63 -2.01 -10.99
N LEU A 75 2.44 -1.43 -11.01
CA LEU A 75 1.76 -0.87 -9.86
C LEU A 75 0.50 -1.68 -9.58
N THR A 76 0.06 -1.68 -8.33
CA THR A 76 -1.28 -2.14 -7.97
C THR A 76 -2.02 -1.10 -7.15
N VAL A 77 -3.30 -0.94 -7.47
CA VAL A 77 -4.27 -0.16 -6.69
C VAL A 77 -5.24 -1.15 -6.07
N ASN A 78 -5.31 -1.11 -4.74
CA ASN A 78 -6.10 -2.05 -3.96
C ASN A 78 -7.01 -1.25 -3.01
N PRO A 79 -8.21 -0.87 -3.46
CA PRO A 79 -9.22 -0.35 -2.57
C PRO A 79 -9.54 -1.38 -1.47
N SER A 80 -9.85 -0.89 -0.28
CA SER A 80 -10.29 -1.70 0.85
C SER A 80 -11.79 -1.98 0.75
N LYS A 81 -12.30 -2.92 1.56
CA LYS A 81 -13.75 -3.23 1.59
C LYS A 81 -14.61 -1.97 1.82
N PRO A 82 -14.32 -1.10 2.82
CA PRO A 82 -15.09 0.14 3.00
C PRO A 82 -15.02 1.11 1.82
N GLU A 83 -13.87 1.16 1.13
CA GLU A 83 -13.72 2.03 -0.05
C GLU A 83 -14.52 1.50 -1.24
N LEU A 84 -14.53 0.18 -1.47
CA LEU A 84 -15.34 -0.45 -2.51
C LEU A 84 -16.84 -0.33 -2.21
N GLU A 85 -17.24 -0.49 -0.94
CA GLU A 85 -18.61 -0.25 -0.49
C GLU A 85 -19.03 1.21 -0.73
N HIS A 86 -18.13 2.17 -0.49
CA HIS A 86 -18.40 3.59 -0.76
C HIS A 86 -18.50 3.92 -2.26
N LEU A 87 -17.71 3.27 -3.13
CA LEU A 87 -17.90 3.46 -4.57
C LEU A 87 -19.32 3.04 -5.01
N ARG A 88 -19.85 1.96 -4.42
CA ARG A 88 -21.20 1.50 -4.70
C ARG A 88 -22.28 2.50 -4.28
N THR A 89 -22.09 3.21 -3.18
CA THR A 89 -23.07 4.22 -2.71
C THR A 89 -23.04 5.49 -3.55
N LYS A 90 -21.99 5.72 -4.35
CA LYS A 90 -21.89 6.82 -5.31
C LYS A 90 -22.52 6.51 -6.67
N MET A 91 -23.09 5.31 -6.84
CA MET A 91 -23.91 5.00 -8.01
C MET A 91 -25.28 5.65 -7.82
N ASP A 92 -25.63 6.62 -8.67
CA ASP A 92 -27.05 6.97 -8.87
C ASP A 92 -27.78 5.75 -9.48
N GLU A 93 -29.10 5.69 -9.33
CA GLU A 93 -29.99 4.62 -9.85
C GLU A 93 -29.82 4.34 -11.37
N THR A 94 -29.00 5.12 -12.07
CA THR A 94 -28.67 4.95 -13.48
C THR A 94 -27.15 5.00 -13.75
N THR A 95 -26.59 3.87 -14.23
CA THR A 95 -25.55 3.74 -15.30
C THR A 95 -24.03 3.79 -15.04
N VAL A 96 -23.48 3.91 -13.83
CA VAL A 96 -22.01 3.86 -13.64
C VAL A 96 -21.60 2.74 -12.68
N SER A 97 -20.86 1.74 -13.17
CA SER A 97 -20.33 0.64 -12.34
C SER A 97 -19.13 1.06 -11.48
N ASP A 98 -18.91 0.36 -10.37
CA ASP A 98 -17.70 0.47 -9.52
C ASP A 98 -16.41 0.44 -10.37
N GLU A 99 -16.39 -0.42 -11.39
CA GLU A 99 -15.28 -0.56 -12.33
C GLU A 99 -15.02 0.73 -13.09
N ARG A 100 -16.06 1.37 -13.64
CA ARG A 100 -15.91 2.63 -14.39
C ARG A 100 -15.38 3.74 -13.49
N LEU A 101 -15.87 3.85 -12.26
CA LEU A 101 -15.34 4.79 -11.27
C LEU A 101 -13.86 4.50 -10.97
N LEU A 102 -13.49 3.23 -10.82
CA LEU A 102 -12.12 2.83 -10.56
C LEU A 102 -11.19 3.07 -11.76
N LYS A 103 -11.64 2.84 -12.99
CA LYS A 103 -10.90 3.21 -14.22
C LYS A 103 -10.63 4.73 -14.26
N MET A 104 -11.65 5.55 -13.98
CA MET A 104 -11.49 7.00 -13.90
C MET A 104 -10.49 7.43 -12.82
N TYR A 105 -10.58 6.84 -11.63
CA TYR A 105 -9.61 7.09 -10.55
C TYR A 105 -8.18 6.74 -10.97
N VAL A 106 -7.98 5.60 -11.64
CA VAL A 106 -6.66 5.17 -12.11
C VAL A 106 -6.09 6.14 -13.13
N ASN A 107 -6.91 6.64 -14.06
CA ASN A 107 -6.46 7.63 -15.04
C ASN A 107 -5.98 8.92 -14.35
N ASP A 108 -6.72 9.43 -13.36
CA ASP A 108 -6.31 10.59 -12.56
C ASP A 108 -5.08 10.28 -11.68
N LEU A 109 -4.95 9.05 -11.17
CA LEU A 109 -3.81 8.62 -10.38
C LEU A 109 -2.51 8.67 -11.19
N MET A 110 -2.57 8.47 -12.51
CA MET A 110 -1.39 8.56 -13.37
C MET A 110 -0.90 10.01 -13.56
N ASP A 111 -1.76 11.02 -13.39
CA ASP A 111 -1.32 12.42 -13.28
C ASP A 111 -0.55 12.65 -11.97
N GLU A 112 -1.01 12.07 -10.86
CA GLU A 112 -0.29 12.09 -9.58
C GLU A 112 1.04 11.32 -9.67
N TYR A 113 1.08 10.22 -10.43
CA TYR A 113 2.31 9.49 -10.71
C TYR A 113 3.33 10.38 -11.44
N ALA A 114 2.93 11.06 -12.51
CA ALA A 114 3.80 11.97 -13.26
C ALA A 114 4.36 13.11 -12.39
N LYS A 115 3.49 13.79 -11.62
CA LYS A 115 3.88 14.89 -10.71
C LYS A 115 4.96 14.49 -9.71
N ASN A 116 4.96 13.23 -9.26
CA ASN A 116 5.92 12.73 -8.26
C ASN A 116 7.33 12.48 -8.80
N PHE A 117 7.55 12.56 -10.12
CA PHE A 117 8.90 12.68 -10.70
C PHE A 117 9.46 14.09 -10.61
N ASN A 118 8.58 15.10 -10.56
CA ASN A 118 8.94 16.52 -10.57
C ASN A 118 9.90 16.84 -11.74
N ARG A 119 9.54 16.49 -12.98
CA ARG A 119 10.39 16.71 -14.16
C ARG A 119 9.70 17.60 -15.18
N THR A 120 10.50 18.32 -15.94
CA THR A 120 10.09 19.15 -17.08
C THR A 120 10.82 18.68 -18.34
N TYR A 121 10.20 18.87 -19.49
CA TYR A 121 10.83 18.73 -20.79
C TYR A 121 11.76 19.93 -21.09
N GLU A 122 12.56 19.79 -22.15
CA GLU A 122 13.49 20.85 -22.60
C GLU A 122 12.77 22.15 -22.99
N ASP A 123 11.52 22.05 -23.45
CA ASP A 123 10.65 23.20 -23.77
C ASP A 123 10.00 23.85 -22.53
N GLY A 124 10.36 23.39 -21.32
CA GLY A 124 9.85 23.90 -20.05
C GLY A 124 8.51 23.32 -19.62
N LYS A 125 7.84 22.49 -20.44
CA LYS A 125 6.56 21.88 -20.05
C LYS A 125 6.75 20.83 -18.96
N PRO A 126 5.91 20.80 -17.91
CA PRO A 126 5.99 19.76 -16.90
C PRO A 126 5.58 18.40 -17.47
N LEU A 127 6.17 17.33 -16.94
CA LEU A 127 5.73 15.96 -17.18
C LEU A 127 4.32 15.77 -16.58
N THR A 128 3.39 15.28 -17.39
CA THR A 128 1.99 15.04 -16.99
C THR A 128 1.61 13.57 -17.17
N GLY A 129 0.43 13.16 -16.71
CA GLY A 129 -0.06 11.79 -16.93
C GLY A 129 -0.25 11.46 -18.41
N ASP A 130 -0.49 12.47 -19.26
CA ASP A 130 -0.63 12.30 -20.71
C ASP A 130 0.68 11.82 -21.37
N ASP A 131 1.82 12.14 -20.76
CA ASP A 131 3.14 11.73 -21.22
C ASP A 131 3.53 10.32 -20.73
N ILE A 132 2.77 9.72 -19.81
CA ILE A 132 3.08 8.40 -19.27
C ILE A 132 2.48 7.32 -20.17
N LEU A 133 3.32 6.41 -20.68
CA LEU A 133 2.82 5.20 -21.34
C LEU A 133 2.48 4.15 -20.27
N TYR A 134 1.20 3.91 -20.07
CA TYR A 134 0.71 2.88 -19.16
C TYR A 134 -0.49 2.16 -19.73
N TYR A 135 -0.73 0.95 -19.22
CA TYR A 135 -1.94 0.17 -19.44
C TYR A 135 -2.35 -0.45 -18.12
N ALA A 136 -3.62 -0.33 -17.79
CA ALA A 136 -4.21 -0.82 -16.56
C ALA A 136 -5.25 -1.89 -16.87
N LYS A 137 -5.44 -2.84 -15.95
CA LYS A 137 -6.46 -3.88 -16.06
C LYS A 137 -7.12 -4.10 -14.71
N ILE A 138 -8.45 -4.18 -14.72
CA ILE A 138 -9.25 -4.49 -13.54
C ILE A 138 -9.22 -6.01 -13.33
N GLU A 139 -9.12 -6.42 -12.07
CA GLU A 139 -9.29 -7.80 -11.63
C GLU A 139 -10.38 -7.87 -10.56
N HIS A 140 -11.25 -8.87 -10.67
CA HIS A 140 -12.44 -9.03 -9.85
C HIS A 140 -12.21 -9.93 -8.65
N ASP A 141 -11.22 -10.82 -8.72
CA ASP A 141 -11.00 -11.86 -7.73
C ASP A 141 -9.68 -11.69 -6.97
N ARG A 142 -9.72 -12.02 -5.68
CA ARG A 142 -8.50 -12.13 -4.86
C ARG A 142 -8.45 -13.47 -4.19
N THR A 143 -7.27 -14.06 -4.14
CA THR A 143 -7.04 -15.32 -3.42
C THR A 143 -6.25 -15.11 -2.13
N TYR A 144 -6.43 -16.01 -1.17
CA TYR A 144 -5.57 -16.08 0.02
C TYR A 144 -4.16 -16.49 -0.40
N LYS A 145 -3.18 -15.63 -0.12
CA LYS A 145 -1.79 -15.85 -0.55
C LYS A 145 -1.00 -16.63 0.49
N HIS A 146 -0.02 -17.41 0.01
CA HIS A 146 1.00 -17.99 0.88
C HIS A 146 1.66 -16.93 1.77
N GLY A 147 1.82 -17.23 3.06
CA GLY A 147 2.50 -16.33 4.00
C GLY A 147 1.73 -15.04 4.34
N GLU A 148 0.44 -14.94 3.97
CA GLU A 148 -0.40 -13.81 4.37
C GLU A 148 -0.64 -13.83 5.89
N LYS A 149 0.14 -13.03 6.64
CA LYS A 149 0.17 -13.02 8.11
C LYS A 149 -1.19 -12.85 8.78
N ARG A 150 -2.13 -12.15 8.13
CA ARG A 150 -3.50 -11.95 8.66
C ARG A 150 -4.27 -13.27 8.78
N PHE A 151 -4.03 -14.20 7.86
CA PHE A 151 -4.75 -15.47 7.78
C PHE A 151 -3.87 -16.68 8.12
N SER A 152 -2.59 -16.49 8.43
CA SER A 152 -1.63 -17.61 8.60
C SER A 152 -2.09 -18.63 9.64
N LYS A 153 -2.55 -18.17 10.82
CA LYS A 153 -3.05 -19.07 11.88
C LYS A 153 -4.27 -19.90 11.43
N VAL A 154 -5.18 -19.25 10.71
CA VAL A 154 -6.41 -19.89 10.20
C VAL A 154 -6.07 -20.88 9.09
N MET A 155 -5.21 -20.49 8.14
CA MET A 155 -4.74 -21.38 7.07
C MET A 155 -3.98 -22.58 7.63
N ASP A 156 -3.12 -22.39 8.64
CA ASP A 156 -2.41 -23.49 9.30
C ASP A 156 -3.37 -24.45 10.02
N TYR A 157 -4.42 -23.90 10.65
CA TYR A 157 -5.48 -24.69 11.27
C TYR A 157 -6.25 -25.52 10.23
N ASN A 158 -6.73 -24.88 9.16
CA ASN A 158 -7.44 -25.56 8.08
C ASN A 158 -6.55 -26.61 7.38
N LYS A 159 -5.25 -26.35 7.22
CA LYS A 159 -4.29 -27.32 6.66
C LYS A 159 -4.15 -28.57 7.53
N ARG A 160 -4.24 -28.44 8.87
CA ARG A 160 -4.26 -29.60 9.78
C ARG A 160 -5.53 -30.43 9.61
N ILE A 161 -6.69 -29.77 9.48
CA ILE A 161 -7.96 -30.44 9.20
C ILE A 161 -7.88 -31.18 7.85
N GLU A 162 -7.38 -30.53 6.81
CA GLU A 162 -7.25 -31.10 5.46
C GLU A 162 -6.38 -32.35 5.44
N LYS A 163 -5.23 -32.33 6.12
CA LYS A 163 -4.39 -33.53 6.30
C LYS A 163 -5.14 -34.66 7.02
N ARG A 164 -5.92 -34.33 8.05
CA ARG A 164 -6.69 -35.34 8.81
C ARG A 164 -7.81 -35.92 7.96
N VAL A 165 -8.55 -35.08 7.25
CA VAL A 165 -9.60 -35.49 6.30
C VAL A 165 -9.02 -36.42 5.24
N PHE A 166 -7.88 -36.04 4.63
CA PHE A 166 -7.19 -36.88 3.64
C PHE A 166 -6.81 -38.25 4.21
N GLN A 167 -6.21 -38.29 5.40
CA GLN A 167 -5.83 -39.54 6.05
C GLN A 167 -7.03 -40.44 6.36
N VAL A 168 -8.11 -39.87 6.91
CA VAL A 168 -9.33 -40.63 7.23
C VAL A 168 -10.02 -41.13 5.96
N LYS A 169 -10.07 -40.33 4.88
CA LYS A 169 -10.59 -40.76 3.57
C LYS A 169 -9.76 -41.90 2.98
N LYS A 170 -8.42 -41.82 3.08
CA LYS A 170 -7.51 -42.89 2.64
C LYS A 170 -7.76 -44.20 3.41
N GLU A 171 -7.87 -44.13 4.73
CA GLU A 171 -8.20 -45.29 5.58
C GLU A 171 -9.57 -45.88 5.22
N ALA A 172 -10.59 -45.05 5.02
CA ALA A 172 -11.93 -45.49 4.64
C ALA A 172 -11.95 -46.24 3.30
N ASN A 173 -11.13 -45.80 2.34
CA ASN A 173 -11.03 -46.43 1.02
C ASN A 173 -10.32 -47.79 1.04
N GLN A 174 -9.50 -48.06 2.06
CA GLN A 174 -8.82 -49.34 2.25
C GLN A 174 -9.65 -50.36 3.05
N MET A 175 -10.83 -49.96 3.55
CA MET A 175 -11.69 -50.83 4.35
C MET A 175 -12.70 -51.59 3.47
N ASN A 176 -12.76 -52.91 3.67
CA ASN A 176 -13.75 -53.79 3.03
C ASN A 176 -15.03 -53.95 3.87
N THR A 177 -15.03 -53.53 5.14
CA THR A 177 -16.19 -53.65 6.04
C THR A 177 -17.07 -52.39 5.97
N PRO A 178 -18.34 -52.48 5.51
CA PRO A 178 -19.21 -51.31 5.34
C PRO A 178 -19.41 -50.47 6.61
N SER A 179 -19.66 -51.12 7.74
CA SER A 179 -19.92 -50.42 9.02
C SER A 179 -18.71 -49.63 9.53
N ARG A 180 -17.48 -50.11 9.29
CA ARG A 180 -16.25 -49.37 9.67
C ARG A 180 -15.99 -48.21 8.73
N LYS A 181 -16.25 -48.40 7.42
CA LYS A 181 -16.17 -47.34 6.41
C LYS A 181 -17.15 -46.21 6.74
N GLU A 182 -18.39 -46.54 7.09
CA GLU A 182 -19.41 -45.55 7.49
C GLU A 182 -18.97 -44.73 8.71
N LYS A 183 -18.39 -45.36 9.73
CA LYS A 183 -17.83 -44.65 10.90
C LYS A 183 -16.73 -43.65 10.51
N LYS A 184 -15.86 -44.02 9.56
CA LYS A 184 -14.81 -43.12 9.06
C LYS A 184 -15.39 -41.96 8.24
N LEU A 185 -16.44 -42.20 7.45
CA LEU A 185 -17.13 -41.13 6.72
C LEU A 185 -17.82 -40.15 7.69
N LYS A 186 -18.48 -40.63 8.75
CA LYS A 186 -19.00 -39.77 9.83
C LYS A 186 -17.91 -38.94 10.52
N GLN A 187 -16.71 -39.50 10.67
CA GLN A 187 -15.56 -38.77 11.18
C GLN A 187 -15.11 -37.66 10.20
N VAL A 188 -15.12 -37.92 8.90
CA VAL A 188 -14.85 -36.91 7.86
C VAL A 188 -15.87 -35.77 7.94
N GLU A 189 -17.17 -36.08 7.99
CA GLU A 189 -18.22 -35.07 8.09
C GLU A 189 -18.04 -34.17 9.32
N LYS A 190 -17.64 -34.74 10.45
CA LYS A 190 -17.34 -33.96 11.66
C LYS A 190 -16.14 -33.03 11.43
N LEU A 191 -15.05 -33.53 10.85
CA LEU A 191 -13.87 -32.72 10.54
C LEU A 191 -14.17 -31.62 9.51
N GLU A 192 -15.04 -31.88 8.54
CA GLU A 192 -15.40 -30.89 7.51
C GLU A 192 -16.23 -29.73 8.07
N LYS A 193 -16.93 -29.93 9.19
CA LYS A 193 -17.61 -28.87 9.95
C LYS A 193 -16.65 -27.98 10.75
N ASP A 194 -15.46 -28.48 11.08
CA ASP A 194 -14.47 -27.74 11.85
C ASP A 194 -13.69 -26.72 10.99
N TYR A 195 -13.79 -26.78 9.66
CA TYR A 195 -13.12 -25.82 8.79
C TYR A 195 -13.58 -24.38 9.07
N VAL A 196 -12.61 -23.48 9.21
CA VAL A 196 -12.89 -22.04 9.24
C VAL A 196 -13.11 -21.56 7.81
N ARG A 197 -14.26 -20.92 7.58
CA ARG A 197 -14.70 -20.44 6.28
C ARG A 197 -14.83 -18.91 6.28
N ASN A 198 -14.77 -18.32 5.09
CA ASN A 198 -15.13 -16.92 4.90
C ASN A 198 -16.67 -16.75 5.00
N SER A 199 -17.17 -15.53 4.87
CA SER A 199 -18.62 -15.25 4.97
C SER A 199 -19.46 -15.92 3.89
N GLU A 200 -18.84 -16.34 2.79
CA GLU A 200 -19.48 -17.04 1.66
C GLU A 200 -19.33 -18.58 1.77
N GLY A 201 -18.79 -19.09 2.88
CA GLY A 201 -18.63 -20.52 3.11
C GLY A 201 -17.41 -21.17 2.45
N THR A 202 -16.55 -20.40 1.77
CA THR A 202 -15.29 -20.91 1.21
C THR A 202 -14.29 -21.22 2.33
N ILE A 203 -13.63 -22.38 2.27
CA ILE A 203 -12.57 -22.73 3.23
C ILE A 203 -11.40 -21.76 3.04
N ILE A 204 -10.99 -21.10 4.12
CA ILE A 204 -9.85 -20.19 4.08
C ILE A 204 -8.55 -21.00 3.96
N LYS A 205 -8.03 -21.10 2.75
CA LYS A 205 -6.75 -21.77 2.43
C LYS A 205 -6.06 -21.10 1.26
N GLU A 206 -4.77 -21.36 1.10
CA GLU A 206 -3.98 -20.81 0.00
C GLU A 206 -4.63 -21.11 -1.36
N GLY A 207 -4.74 -20.08 -2.20
CA GLY A 207 -5.37 -20.18 -3.52
C GLY A 207 -6.91 -20.10 -3.52
N ALA A 208 -7.57 -20.24 -2.37
CA ALA A 208 -9.02 -20.07 -2.29
C ALA A 208 -9.41 -18.59 -2.46
N LEU A 209 -10.60 -18.35 -3.05
CA LEU A 209 -11.16 -17.01 -3.27
C LEU A 209 -11.52 -16.34 -1.94
N LYS A 210 -11.31 -15.03 -1.89
CA LYS A 210 -11.74 -14.15 -0.81
C LYS A 210 -13.19 -13.75 -1.03
N ASP A 211 -13.89 -13.55 0.09
CA ASP A 211 -15.28 -13.11 0.14
C ASP A 211 -15.44 -11.62 -0.20
N GLY A 212 -16.59 -11.29 -0.78
CA GLY A 212 -17.04 -9.92 -1.05
C GLY A 212 -16.45 -9.29 -2.30
N ASN A 213 -16.63 -7.97 -2.43
CA ASN A 213 -16.07 -7.21 -3.55
C ASN A 213 -14.54 -7.16 -3.43
N ASN A 214 -13.83 -7.68 -4.43
CA ASN A 214 -12.38 -7.79 -4.46
C ASN A 214 -11.73 -6.94 -5.57
N LEU A 215 -12.50 -6.06 -6.21
CA LEU A 215 -12.05 -5.21 -7.31
C LEU A 215 -10.70 -4.53 -7.00
N HIS A 216 -9.80 -4.63 -7.96
CA HIS A 216 -8.47 -4.05 -7.89
C HIS A 216 -7.87 -3.87 -9.27
N VAL A 217 -6.79 -3.09 -9.33
CA VAL A 217 -6.19 -2.72 -10.61
C VAL A 217 -4.70 -3.04 -10.59
N HIS A 218 -4.24 -3.68 -11.67
CA HIS A 218 -2.82 -3.77 -12.01
C HIS A 218 -2.53 -2.77 -13.11
N ILE A 219 -1.40 -2.06 -12.99
CA ILE A 219 -1.00 -1.03 -13.94
C ILE A 219 0.43 -1.34 -14.39
N ILE A 220 0.60 -1.56 -15.68
CA ILE A 220 1.90 -1.66 -16.35
C ILE A 220 2.30 -0.26 -16.78
N VAL A 221 3.50 0.18 -16.42
CA VAL A 221 4.00 1.52 -16.77
C VAL A 221 5.36 1.36 -17.44
N SER A 222 5.52 1.92 -18.64
CA SER A 222 6.82 1.97 -19.31
C SER A 222 7.80 2.82 -18.49
N ARG A 223 9.08 2.46 -18.56
CA ARG A 223 10.14 3.29 -17.99
C ARG A 223 10.42 4.51 -18.86
N MET A 224 10.11 4.49 -20.15
CA MET A 224 10.19 5.70 -20.97
C MET A 224 8.85 6.43 -20.95
N ASP A 225 8.90 7.75 -21.13
CA ASP A 225 7.71 8.50 -21.50
C ASP A 225 7.23 8.14 -22.92
N LYS A 226 6.02 8.56 -23.30
CA LYS A 226 5.46 8.29 -24.63
C LYS A 226 6.38 8.80 -25.76
N LYS A 227 7.09 9.91 -25.56
CA LYS A 227 8.03 10.50 -26.54
C LYS A 227 9.38 9.79 -26.61
N GLN A 228 9.66 8.85 -25.72
CA GLN A 228 10.94 8.13 -25.63
C GLN A 228 12.17 9.03 -25.41
N THR A 229 11.98 10.17 -24.75
CA THR A 229 13.06 11.12 -24.43
C THR A 229 13.45 11.10 -22.96
N MET A 230 12.54 10.71 -22.05
CA MET A 230 12.73 10.78 -20.62
C MET A 230 12.64 9.39 -19.95
N LYS A 231 13.67 9.04 -19.16
CA LYS A 231 13.66 7.84 -18.29
C LYS A 231 12.94 8.14 -16.97
N LEU A 232 11.92 7.37 -16.65
CA LEU A 232 11.03 7.48 -15.50
C LEU A 232 11.16 6.23 -14.59
N SER A 233 11.98 6.33 -13.55
CA SER A 233 12.20 5.24 -12.59
C SER A 233 11.56 5.55 -11.23
N PRO A 234 10.39 4.99 -10.90
CA PRO A 234 9.75 5.18 -9.59
C PRO A 234 10.50 4.47 -8.45
N MET A 235 11.53 3.70 -8.79
CA MET A 235 12.41 2.98 -7.85
C MET A 235 13.75 3.68 -7.62
N ALA A 236 13.94 4.89 -8.14
CA ALA A 236 15.13 5.69 -7.88
C ALA A 236 15.35 5.90 -6.38
N ASN A 237 16.61 5.86 -5.94
CA ASN A 237 16.98 6.08 -4.53
C ASN A 237 16.83 7.55 -4.11
N HIS A 238 17.05 8.47 -5.05
CA HIS A 238 16.88 9.90 -4.82
C HIS A 238 15.39 10.24 -4.72
N LYS A 239 15.03 11.04 -3.70
CA LYS A 239 13.70 11.62 -3.53
C LYS A 239 13.84 13.13 -3.78
N GLN A 240 13.39 13.61 -4.95
CA GLN A 240 13.36 15.04 -5.27
C GLN A 240 14.72 15.74 -5.01
N SER A 241 15.80 15.20 -5.58
CA SER A 241 17.14 15.81 -5.52
C SER A 241 17.39 16.57 -6.83
N GLN A 242 18.21 17.61 -6.81
CA GLN A 242 18.64 18.29 -8.04
C GLN A 242 19.94 17.67 -8.54
N ASN A 243 20.06 17.50 -9.86
CA ASN A 243 21.32 17.16 -10.52
C ASN A 243 21.54 18.11 -11.69
N GLU A 244 22.80 18.33 -12.07
CA GLU A 244 23.13 19.13 -13.25
C GLU A 244 23.29 18.20 -14.45
N LEU A 245 22.50 18.44 -15.50
CA LEU A 245 22.59 17.74 -16.78
C LEU A 245 22.82 18.80 -17.86
N ASN A 246 23.94 18.71 -18.59
CA ASN A 246 24.31 19.69 -19.63
C ASN A 246 24.30 21.16 -19.15
N GLY A 247 24.67 21.40 -17.89
CA GLY A 247 24.67 22.75 -17.28
C GLY A 247 23.31 23.25 -16.78
N GLN A 248 22.23 22.47 -16.90
CA GLN A 248 20.91 22.80 -16.37
C GLN A 248 20.59 21.98 -15.11
N LYS A 249 19.98 22.62 -14.11
CA LYS A 249 19.49 21.93 -12.90
C LYS A 249 18.20 21.18 -13.23
N VAL A 250 18.26 19.86 -13.14
CA VAL A 250 17.13 18.95 -13.37
C VAL A 250 16.81 18.23 -12.07
N ASP A 251 15.54 18.26 -11.69
CA ASP A 251 15.04 17.47 -10.58
C ASP A 251 15.06 15.97 -10.96
N ILE A 252 15.60 15.16 -10.06
CA ILE A 252 15.78 13.71 -10.18
C ILE A 252 15.14 12.98 -9.00
N GLY A 253 14.53 11.84 -9.34
CA GLY A 253 14.00 10.90 -8.37
C GLY A 253 12.50 10.71 -8.48
N PHE A 254 11.94 10.01 -7.49
CA PHE A 254 10.51 9.79 -7.37
C PHE A 254 10.10 9.71 -5.89
N ASN A 255 9.14 10.53 -5.47
CA ASN A 255 8.67 10.52 -4.09
C ASN A 255 7.53 9.49 -3.91
N ARG A 256 7.90 8.22 -3.69
CA ARG A 256 6.92 7.14 -3.47
C ARG A 256 5.94 7.38 -2.33
N ASP A 257 6.41 8.04 -1.27
CA ASP A 257 5.57 8.27 -0.10
C ASP A 257 4.53 9.37 -0.40
N ALA A 258 4.93 10.41 -1.13
CA ALA A 258 4.02 11.46 -1.58
C ALA A 258 3.04 10.94 -2.64
N PHE A 259 3.47 10.09 -3.57
CA PHE A 259 2.58 9.44 -4.54
C PHE A 259 1.49 8.60 -3.89
N VAL A 260 1.84 7.77 -2.90
CA VAL A 260 0.82 6.96 -2.19
C VAL A 260 -0.14 7.86 -1.40
N ALA A 261 0.37 8.88 -0.72
CA ALA A 261 -0.47 9.81 0.03
C ALA A 261 -1.38 10.65 -0.88
N SER A 262 -0.89 11.10 -2.05
CA SER A 262 -1.69 11.87 -2.99
C SER A 262 -2.73 10.99 -3.68
N GLY A 263 -2.43 9.72 -3.93
CA GLY A 263 -3.41 8.75 -4.42
C GLY A 263 -4.55 8.49 -3.43
N GLU A 264 -4.29 8.44 -2.12
CA GLU A 264 -5.36 8.39 -1.11
C GLU A 264 -6.20 9.66 -1.12
N LYS A 265 -5.56 10.82 -1.08
CA LYS A 265 -6.25 12.11 -1.11
C LYS A 265 -7.09 12.27 -2.38
N LEU A 266 -6.58 11.83 -3.53
CA LEU A 266 -7.30 11.84 -4.79
C LEU A 266 -8.58 11.02 -4.71
N PHE A 267 -8.53 9.82 -4.14
CA PHE A 267 -9.72 8.99 -3.96
C PHE A 267 -10.72 9.66 -3.01
N ASP A 268 -10.23 10.13 -1.88
CA ASP A 268 -11.04 10.77 -0.84
C ASP A 268 -11.75 12.01 -1.37
N THR A 269 -11.07 12.86 -2.16
CA THR A 269 -11.68 14.03 -2.81
C THR A 269 -12.61 13.64 -3.96
N LYS A 270 -12.17 12.75 -4.86
CA LYS A 270 -12.93 12.40 -6.07
C LYS A 270 -14.25 11.73 -5.76
N PHE A 271 -14.26 10.91 -4.71
CA PHE A 271 -15.45 10.15 -4.31
C PHE A 271 -16.03 10.64 -2.98
N GLU A 272 -15.58 11.78 -2.43
CA GLU A 272 -16.08 12.31 -1.16
C GLU A 272 -16.06 11.24 -0.04
N TYR A 273 -14.98 10.48 0.05
CA TYR A 273 -14.82 9.43 1.05
C TYR A 273 -14.17 10.01 2.31
N ASP A 274 -14.91 9.98 3.41
CA ASP A 274 -14.40 10.40 4.73
C ASP A 274 -13.55 9.28 5.35
N ARG A 275 -12.27 9.27 4.97
CA ARG A 275 -11.32 8.25 5.43
C ARG A 275 -10.97 8.45 6.91
N PRO A 276 -11.20 7.45 7.78
CA PRO A 276 -10.78 7.55 9.17
C PRO A 276 -9.25 7.71 9.30
N PRO A 277 -8.76 8.53 10.24
CA PRO A 277 -7.32 8.84 10.36
C PRO A 277 -6.41 7.62 10.47
N GLU A 278 -6.86 6.54 11.11
CA GLU A 278 -6.13 5.28 11.27
C GLU A 278 -5.90 4.51 9.96
N TYR A 279 -6.68 4.78 8.93
CA TYR A 279 -6.56 4.19 7.59
C TYR A 279 -5.78 5.07 6.61
N GLN A 280 -5.30 6.24 7.05
CA GLN A 280 -4.43 7.08 6.26
C GLN A 280 -3.02 6.49 6.18
N TYR A 281 -2.41 6.58 5.02
CA TYR A 281 -1.04 6.12 4.77
C TYR A 281 -0.03 6.78 5.70
N THR A 282 -0.20 8.08 5.99
CA THR A 282 0.65 8.82 6.92
C THR A 282 0.58 8.20 8.33
N TYR A 283 -0.61 7.91 8.82
CA TYR A 283 -0.80 7.21 10.09
C TYR A 283 -0.12 5.85 10.09
N TYR A 284 -0.33 5.02 9.06
CA TYR A 284 0.32 3.70 8.94
C TYR A 284 1.85 3.80 8.97
N LYS A 285 2.42 4.79 8.29
CA LYS A 285 3.85 5.01 8.21
C LYS A 285 4.44 5.39 9.57
N GLU A 286 3.80 6.32 10.26
CA GLU A 286 4.18 6.73 11.61
C GLU A 286 4.00 5.59 12.62
N ALA A 287 2.86 4.87 12.56
CA ALA A 287 2.61 3.67 13.34
C ALA A 287 3.68 2.59 13.13
N LYS A 288 4.17 2.39 11.90
CA LYS A 288 5.23 1.43 11.60
C LYS A 288 6.58 1.85 12.19
N LYS A 289 6.92 3.15 12.15
CA LYS A 289 8.12 3.70 12.81
C LYS A 289 8.06 3.56 14.34
N ILE A 290 6.86 3.60 14.91
CA ILE A 290 6.62 3.42 16.35
C ILE A 290 6.64 1.95 16.72
N ARG A 291 6.00 1.08 15.91
CA ARG A 291 6.00 -0.37 16.13
C ARG A 291 7.40 -0.97 16.03
N SER A 292 8.27 -0.47 15.16
CA SER A 292 9.67 -0.90 15.15
C SER A 292 10.38 -0.58 16.47
N VAL A 293 10.05 0.55 17.10
CA VAL A 293 10.57 0.94 18.42
C VAL A 293 9.91 0.13 19.54
N SER A 294 8.61 -0.14 19.45
CA SER A 294 7.88 -0.98 20.40
C SER A 294 8.32 -2.44 20.36
N ASN A 295 8.62 -3.00 19.18
CA ASN A 295 9.12 -4.37 19.07
C ASN A 295 10.55 -4.52 19.64
N LEU A 296 11.34 -3.44 19.64
CA LEU A 296 12.66 -3.37 20.30
C LEU A 296 12.54 -3.27 21.83
N MET A 297 11.37 -2.95 22.35
CA MET A 297 11.13 -2.69 23.77
C MET A 297 9.89 -3.45 24.22
N HIS A 298 10.08 -4.69 24.68
CA HIS A 298 9.01 -5.52 25.24
C HIS A 298 8.11 -4.67 26.16
N LEU A 299 6.80 -4.68 25.87
CA LEU A 299 5.75 -3.75 26.33
C LEU A 299 5.48 -3.72 27.85
N THR A 300 6.41 -4.19 28.67
CA THR A 300 6.19 -4.42 30.11
C THR A 300 6.22 -3.13 30.94
N ASN A 301 6.67 -2.00 30.39
CA ASN A 301 6.75 -0.73 31.12
C ASN A 301 6.15 0.47 30.35
N PRO A 302 4.89 0.83 30.64
CA PRO A 302 4.18 2.02 30.15
C PRO A 302 4.97 3.34 30.18
N LYS A 303 5.68 3.58 31.30
CA LYS A 303 6.43 4.81 31.52
C LYS A 303 7.70 4.85 30.65
N ALA A 304 8.35 3.71 30.47
CA ALA A 304 9.50 3.57 29.57
C ALA A 304 9.08 3.71 28.09
N PHE A 305 7.92 3.15 27.72
CA PHE A 305 7.35 3.30 26.38
C PHE A 305 7.05 4.77 26.05
N ALA A 306 6.32 5.47 26.92
CA ALA A 306 6.03 6.89 26.75
C ALA A 306 7.31 7.74 26.65
N LYS A 307 8.30 7.49 27.51
CA LYS A 307 9.60 8.17 27.49
C LYS A 307 10.33 8.03 26.15
N THR A 308 10.36 6.83 25.60
CA THR A 308 11.05 6.57 24.32
C THR A 308 10.31 7.17 23.13
N VAL A 309 8.97 7.04 23.09
CA VAL A 309 8.14 7.63 22.02
C VAL A 309 8.28 9.15 22.01
N VAL A 310 8.22 9.80 23.18
CA VAL A 310 8.44 11.25 23.34
C VAL A 310 9.83 11.64 22.84
N LYS A 311 10.89 10.96 23.30
CA LYS A 311 12.27 11.26 22.90
C LYS A 311 12.49 11.13 21.40
N LYS A 312 11.93 10.10 20.78
CA LYS A 312 12.02 9.91 19.32
C LYS A 312 11.25 10.98 18.56
N ALA A 313 10.03 11.32 18.98
CA ALA A 313 9.23 12.37 18.35
C ALA A 313 9.96 13.73 18.39
N LEU A 314 10.61 14.06 19.51
CA LEU A 314 11.40 15.28 19.64
C LEU A 314 12.67 15.26 18.79
N ASN A 315 13.37 14.14 18.70
CA ASN A 315 14.54 14.01 17.81
C ASN A 315 14.17 14.08 16.32
N GLU A 316 13.05 13.48 15.92
CA GLU A 316 12.52 13.60 14.55
C GLU A 316 12.08 15.05 14.26
N MET A 317 11.45 15.75 15.22
CA MET A 317 11.12 17.18 15.10
C MET A 317 12.38 18.05 14.90
N ILE A 318 13.49 17.74 15.58
CA ILE A 318 14.76 18.47 15.44
C ILE A 318 15.39 18.28 14.05
N THR A 319 15.09 17.17 13.38
CA THR A 319 15.72 16.77 12.11
C THR A 319 14.84 17.03 10.88
N ASP A 320 13.52 17.13 11.03
CA ASP A 320 12.56 17.30 9.92
C ASP A 320 12.28 18.79 9.60
N LYS A 321 12.74 19.24 8.43
CA LYS A 321 12.57 20.62 7.95
C LYS A 321 11.12 20.99 7.59
N SER A 322 10.28 20.01 7.24
CA SER A 322 8.87 20.25 6.87
C SER A 322 8.01 20.48 8.11
N LEU A 323 8.20 19.64 9.14
CA LEU A 323 7.55 19.80 10.43
C LEU A 323 7.97 21.13 11.10
N GLN A 324 9.24 21.53 10.95
CA GLN A 324 9.72 22.85 11.39
C GLN A 324 9.01 24.02 10.71
N LYS A 325 8.68 23.88 9.43
CA LYS A 325 8.04 24.94 8.61
C LYS A 325 6.53 25.03 8.86
N GLN A 326 5.84 23.91 9.06
CA GLN A 326 4.40 23.87 9.38
C GLN A 326 4.06 24.45 10.76
N LEU A 327 5.04 24.55 11.66
CA LEU A 327 4.85 24.98 13.04
C LEU A 327 5.00 26.49 13.28
N GLY A 328 5.13 27.29 12.22
CA GLY A 328 4.92 28.75 12.26
C GLY A 328 5.52 29.48 13.46
N TYR A 329 6.81 29.83 13.37
CA TYR A 329 7.59 30.64 14.32
C TYR A 329 7.74 30.06 15.75
N VAL A 330 9.00 29.91 16.18
CA VAL A 330 9.55 30.33 17.50
C VAL A 330 11.03 29.90 17.65
N THR A 331 11.62 29.08 16.77
CA THR A 331 13.10 28.90 16.76
C THR A 331 13.67 28.90 15.34
N LYS A 332 14.73 29.67 15.09
CA LYS A 332 15.40 29.74 13.78
C LYS A 332 16.17 28.44 13.44
N ASP A 333 16.37 27.56 14.43
CA ASP A 333 16.93 26.21 14.27
C ASP A 333 16.72 25.39 15.56
N PRO A 334 15.82 24.38 15.60
CA PRO A 334 15.62 23.54 16.78
C PRO A 334 16.86 22.75 17.21
N ARG A 335 17.86 22.59 16.33
CA ARG A 335 19.13 21.92 16.66
C ARG A 335 20.03 22.79 17.56
N LYS A 336 19.74 24.09 17.66
CA LYS A 336 20.46 25.05 18.52
C LYS A 336 19.85 25.19 19.92
N LEU A 337 18.80 24.42 20.23
CA LEU A 337 18.25 24.41 21.59
C LEU A 337 19.28 23.86 22.58
N PRO A 338 19.54 24.55 23.70
CA PRO A 338 20.42 24.02 24.73
C PRO A 338 19.95 22.65 25.22
N MET A 339 20.88 21.72 25.43
CA MET A 339 20.56 20.36 25.90
C MET A 339 19.75 20.34 27.20
N LYS A 340 19.93 21.34 28.07
CA LYS A 340 19.13 21.52 29.29
C LYS A 340 17.65 21.83 28.97
N THR A 341 17.41 22.64 27.95
CA THR A 341 16.06 22.99 27.47
C THR A 341 15.37 21.79 26.84
N ILE A 342 16.10 21.00 26.02
CA ILE A 342 15.60 19.76 25.42
C ILE A 342 15.21 18.76 26.51
N LYS A 343 16.06 18.55 27.53
CA LYS A 343 15.74 17.66 28.66
C LYS A 343 14.50 18.13 29.45
N LYS A 344 14.37 19.43 29.69
CA LYS A 344 13.21 20.01 30.40
C LYS A 344 11.92 19.88 29.57
N LEU A 345 12.02 20.01 28.25
CA LEU A 345 10.92 19.76 27.31
C LEU A 345 10.52 18.28 27.29
N GLU A 346 11.50 17.37 27.22
CA GLU A 346 11.30 15.92 27.32
C GLU A 346 10.59 15.56 28.62
N GLU A 347 11.05 16.05 29.76
CA GLU A 347 10.47 15.77 31.08
C GLU A 347 9.02 16.24 31.19
N LYS A 348 8.73 17.48 30.76
CA LYS A 348 7.35 18.01 30.76
C LYS A 348 6.43 17.25 29.80
N ALA A 349 6.93 16.88 28.62
CA ALA A 349 6.18 16.10 27.67
C ALA A 349 5.88 14.70 28.21
N ILE A 350 6.86 14.04 28.86
CA ILE A 350 6.67 12.74 29.51
C ILE A 350 5.66 12.84 30.65
N GLU A 351 5.80 13.83 31.54
CA GLU A 351 4.91 14.00 32.68
C GLU A 351 3.46 14.24 32.24
N SER A 352 3.25 15.15 31.27
CA SER A 352 1.92 15.45 30.76
C SER A 352 1.30 14.29 29.97
N VAL A 353 2.10 13.52 29.23
CA VAL A 353 1.64 12.32 28.54
C VAL A 353 1.25 11.25 29.56
N VAL A 354 2.12 10.96 30.53
CA VAL A 354 1.86 9.95 31.58
C VAL A 354 0.63 10.33 32.41
N LYS A 355 0.44 11.62 32.71
CA LYS A 355 -0.75 12.13 33.43
C LYS A 355 -2.03 12.02 32.61
N ALA A 356 -1.96 12.29 31.31
CA ALA A 356 -3.12 12.18 30.40
C ALA A 356 -3.52 10.72 30.11
N MET A 357 -2.60 9.76 30.29
CA MET A 357 -2.84 8.36 29.94
C MET A 357 -3.61 7.55 30.98
N GLY A 358 -3.62 7.92 32.26
CA GLY A 358 -4.31 7.13 33.32
C GLY A 358 -3.89 5.65 33.39
N ALA A 359 -4.45 4.88 34.34
CA ALA A 359 -4.09 3.47 34.54
C ALA A 359 -4.68 2.48 33.50
N GLY A 360 -5.53 2.94 32.56
CA GLY A 360 -6.34 2.08 31.69
C GLY A 360 -6.04 2.10 30.18
N ALA A 361 -5.04 2.83 29.69
CA ALA A 361 -4.93 3.16 28.26
C ALA A 361 -4.29 2.09 27.32
N TYR A 362 -4.19 0.82 27.73
CA TYR A 362 -3.47 -0.20 26.95
C TYR A 362 -4.36 -1.28 26.37
N THR A 363 -5.22 -0.91 25.43
CA THR A 363 -5.90 -1.88 24.55
C THR A 363 -5.22 -2.00 23.18
N ASN A 364 -4.49 -0.97 22.72
CA ASN A 364 -3.69 -1.00 21.49
C ASN A 364 -2.42 -0.11 21.57
N PRO A 365 -1.21 -0.71 21.70
CA PRO A 365 0.04 0.02 21.91
C PRO A 365 0.46 0.90 20.72
N VAL A 366 -0.02 0.61 19.51
CA VAL A 366 0.27 1.42 18.32
C VAL A 366 -0.54 2.72 18.35
N THR A 367 -1.84 2.63 18.63
CA THR A 367 -2.71 3.80 18.78
C THR A 367 -2.24 4.70 19.91
N ALA A 368 -1.89 4.09 21.06
CA ALA A 368 -1.31 4.80 22.19
C ALA A 368 0.00 5.52 21.79
N GLY A 369 0.91 4.83 21.10
CA GLY A 369 2.17 5.43 20.63
C GLY A 369 1.97 6.64 19.70
N VAL A 370 1.01 6.58 18.77
CA VAL A 370 0.71 7.72 17.87
C VAL A 370 0.13 8.91 18.65
N GLN A 371 -0.79 8.67 19.58
CA GLN A 371 -1.37 9.72 20.42
C GLN A 371 -0.31 10.37 21.32
N ILE A 372 0.55 9.56 21.94
CA ILE A 372 1.70 10.02 22.74
C ILE A 372 2.62 10.91 21.90
N ALA A 373 2.98 10.49 20.68
CA ALA A 373 3.85 11.27 19.80
C ALA A 373 3.22 12.62 19.42
N LYS A 374 1.94 12.63 19.01
CA LYS A 374 1.20 13.87 18.68
C LYS A 374 1.12 14.81 19.88
N GLN A 375 0.82 14.28 21.07
CA GLN A 375 0.69 15.06 22.29
C GLN A 375 2.05 15.62 22.74
N ALA A 376 3.12 14.82 22.65
CA ALA A 376 4.48 15.26 22.94
C ALA A 376 4.93 16.42 22.05
N ILE A 377 4.66 16.34 20.74
CA ILE A 377 4.93 17.41 19.79
C ILE A 377 4.11 18.65 20.15
N SER A 378 2.82 18.51 20.44
CA SER A 378 1.95 19.63 20.85
C SER A 378 2.44 20.33 22.12
N ILE A 379 2.87 19.57 23.13
CA ILE A 379 3.41 20.10 24.39
C ILE A 379 4.74 20.82 24.15
N ALA A 380 5.61 20.25 23.33
CA ALA A 380 6.89 20.86 22.99
C ALA A 380 6.69 22.20 22.27
N VAL A 381 5.77 22.25 21.30
CA VAL A 381 5.36 23.49 20.63
C VAL A 381 4.86 24.52 21.65
N LYS A 382 3.87 24.18 22.47
CA LYS A 382 3.32 25.09 23.50
C LYS A 382 4.37 25.58 24.50
N THR A 383 5.31 24.73 24.88
CA THR A 383 6.36 25.05 25.87
C THR A 383 7.46 25.91 25.26
N VAL A 384 7.82 25.67 24.00
CA VAL A 384 8.75 26.52 23.25
C VAL A 384 8.12 27.91 23.02
N SER A 385 6.84 27.98 22.63
CA SER A 385 6.12 29.25 22.49
C SER A 385 6.04 30.04 23.80
N LYS A 386 5.93 29.38 24.96
CA LYS A 386 5.90 30.03 26.28
C LYS A 386 7.29 30.34 26.88
N GLY A 387 8.33 29.62 26.46
CA GLY A 387 9.67 29.71 27.04
C GLY A 387 10.63 30.66 26.32
N VAL A 388 10.21 31.23 25.20
CA VAL A 388 11.01 32.19 24.42
C VAL A 388 10.66 33.66 24.69
N GLY A 389 9.56 33.96 25.40
CA GLY A 389 9.30 35.32 25.86
C GLY A 389 9.27 36.38 24.75
N ILE A 390 8.09 36.56 24.17
CA ILE A 390 7.42 37.84 24.46
C ILE A 390 6.76 37.65 25.82
#